data_AF-A0A1I8IMV6-F1
#
_entry.id   AF-A0A1I8IMV6-F1
#
_cell.length_a   1.000
_cell.length_b   1.000
_cell.length_c   1.000
_cell.angle_alpha   90.00
_cell.angle_beta   90.00
_cell.angle_gamma   90.00
#
_symmetry.space_group_name_H-M   'P 1'
#
loop_
_entity.id
_entity.type
_entity.pdbx_description
1 polymer ?
#
loop_
_entity_poly.entity_id
_entity_poly.type
_entity_poly.pdbx_seq_one_letter_code
_entity_poly.pdbx_strand_id
1 'polypeptide(L)'
;TNAEGGKRFNRFITGGSVELSDSVSSWLFVETEVAWESQCLLLCQLRGCAVAELNRTARVCRAVSLSNESSGQPAGPNGSHVTRQLGSHDDSAVTLWKAEDFEQYLMSLTSAAVLLKNSSSGRNGSIETFTAPASGCYLIEAAGARGGNNTLTSTTGGQGAQVSARVNLTAGTQLSIVVGQTGGSTSLSGEGGGGGGGSFVYRTGDRLLLLAAGGGGGATFANN
;
A
#
# COMPACT_ATOMS: atom_id res chain seq x y z
N THR A 1 -14.85 13.18 -30.17
CA THR A 1 -14.00 13.66 -29.06
C THR A 1 -13.23 12.47 -28.55
N ASN A 2 -11.91 12.51 -28.74
CA ASN A 2 -11.02 11.34 -28.58
C ASN A 2 -10.92 10.94 -27.11
N ALA A 3 -11.28 9.68 -26.80
CA ALA A 3 -11.02 9.07 -25.50
C ALA A 3 -9.52 8.78 -25.40
N GLU A 4 -8.80 9.65 -24.69
CA GLU A 4 -7.37 9.57 -24.44
C GLU A 4 -7.00 8.33 -23.61
N GLY A 5 -6.06 7.53 -24.12
CA GLY A 5 -5.00 6.90 -23.31
C GLY A 5 -5.35 5.94 -22.17
N GLY A 6 -6.57 5.42 -22.07
CA GLY A 6 -6.93 4.42 -21.05
C GLY A 6 -6.31 3.04 -21.32
N LYS A 7 -5.81 2.36 -20.28
CA LYS A 7 -5.36 0.96 -20.38
C LYS A 7 -6.52 0.08 -20.86
N ARG A 8 -6.31 -0.69 -21.94
CA ARG A 8 -7.31 -1.62 -22.48
C ARG A 8 -7.09 -3.02 -21.93
N PHE A 9 -8.12 -3.56 -21.30
CA PHE A 9 -8.17 -4.94 -20.82
C PHE A 9 -8.85 -5.81 -21.85
N ASN A 10 -8.13 -6.79 -22.41
CA ASN A 10 -8.66 -7.66 -23.46
C ASN A 10 -9.09 -9.02 -22.95
N ARG A 11 -8.57 -9.45 -21.79
CA ARG A 11 -8.81 -10.76 -21.21
C ARG A 11 -9.35 -10.63 -19.80
N PHE A 12 -10.52 -11.22 -19.59
CA PHE A 12 -11.23 -11.23 -18.33
C PHE A 12 -11.39 -12.67 -17.83
N ILE A 13 -11.28 -12.83 -16.51
CA ILE A 13 -11.49 -14.08 -15.80
C ILE A 13 -12.66 -13.91 -14.83
N THR A 14 -13.41 -14.99 -14.57
CA THR A 14 -14.48 -14.97 -13.58
C THR A 14 -13.90 -14.80 -12.18
N GLY A 15 -14.54 -13.96 -11.36
CA GLY A 15 -14.19 -13.71 -9.97
C GLY A 15 -15.37 -13.93 -9.03
N GLY A 16 -15.11 -14.14 -7.75
CA GLY A 16 -16.16 -14.21 -6.72
C GLY A 16 -16.58 -12.83 -6.22
N SER A 17 -15.60 -12.04 -5.78
CA SER A 17 -15.78 -10.65 -5.37
C SER A 17 -14.48 -9.87 -5.57
N VAL A 18 -14.61 -8.55 -5.65
CA VAL A 18 -13.50 -7.59 -5.69
C VAL A 18 -13.85 -6.43 -4.77
N GLU A 19 -12.91 -6.10 -3.89
CA GLU A 19 -12.98 -4.91 -3.05
C GLU A 19 -11.90 -3.91 -3.50
N LEU A 20 -12.34 -2.71 -3.83
CA LEU A 20 -11.50 -1.58 -4.18
C LEU A 20 -11.56 -0.61 -3.00
N SER A 21 -10.40 -0.22 -2.46
CA SER A 21 -10.33 0.80 -1.41
C SER A 21 -10.36 2.21 -1.99
N ASP A 22 -10.64 3.19 -1.13
CA ASP A 22 -10.52 4.62 -1.41
C ASP A 22 -9.08 5.08 -1.74
N SER A 23 -8.09 4.21 -1.52
CA SER A 23 -6.69 4.47 -1.88
C SER A 23 -6.46 4.49 -3.40
N VAL A 24 -7.41 4.01 -4.20
CA VAL A 24 -7.35 4.00 -5.67
C VAL A 24 -8.52 4.80 -6.23
N SER A 25 -8.21 5.70 -7.16
CA SER A 25 -9.21 6.42 -7.95
C SER A 25 -9.95 5.44 -8.85
N SER A 26 -11.24 5.20 -8.55
CA SER A 26 -12.07 4.24 -9.27
C SER A 26 -13.37 4.88 -9.74
N TRP A 27 -13.78 4.58 -10.96
CA TRP A 27 -14.99 5.13 -11.58
C TRP A 27 -15.97 4.02 -11.91
N LEU A 28 -17.20 4.12 -11.39
CA LEU A 28 -18.26 3.15 -11.59
C LEU A 28 -19.20 3.61 -12.70
N PHE A 29 -19.32 2.78 -13.74
CA PHE A 29 -20.34 2.87 -14.76
C PHE A 29 -21.47 1.89 -14.43
N VAL A 30 -22.71 2.35 -14.52
CA VAL A 30 -23.90 1.52 -14.34
C VAL A 30 -24.73 1.61 -15.60
N GLU A 31 -25.01 0.46 -16.21
CA GLU A 31 -25.84 0.34 -17.41
C GLU A 31 -27.02 -0.59 -17.09
N THR A 32 -28.23 -0.12 -17.33
CA THR A 32 -29.45 -0.89 -17.14
C THR A 32 -29.85 -1.62 -18.42
N GLU A 33 -30.80 -2.54 -18.33
CA GLU A 33 -31.32 -3.31 -19.46
C GLU A 33 -30.28 -4.20 -20.16
N VAL A 34 -29.20 -4.55 -19.47
CA VAL A 34 -28.17 -5.46 -19.98
C VAL A 34 -28.58 -6.89 -19.65
N ALA A 35 -28.93 -7.65 -20.69
CA ALA A 35 -29.42 -9.03 -20.53
C ALA A 35 -28.32 -10.09 -20.71
N TRP A 36 -27.23 -9.74 -21.41
CA TRP A 36 -26.21 -10.70 -21.84
C TRP A 36 -24.84 -10.37 -21.27
N GLU A 37 -24.09 -11.40 -20.90
CA GLU A 37 -22.72 -11.27 -20.36
C GLU A 37 -21.76 -10.61 -21.36
N SER A 38 -21.86 -11.01 -22.63
CA SER A 38 -21.04 -10.45 -23.72
C SER A 38 -21.27 -8.95 -23.90
N GLN A 39 -22.50 -8.48 -23.70
CA GLN A 39 -22.83 -7.05 -23.77
C GLN A 39 -22.17 -6.28 -22.61
N CYS A 40 -22.23 -6.82 -21.39
CA CYS A 40 -21.61 -6.18 -20.23
C CYS A 40 -20.07 -6.12 -20.35
N LEU A 41 -19.45 -7.21 -20.80
CA LEU A 41 -18.01 -7.27 -21.05
C LEU A 41 -17.57 -6.32 -22.18
N LEU A 42 -18.35 -6.21 -23.26
CA LEU A 42 -18.06 -5.27 -24.35
C LEU A 42 -18.13 -3.81 -23.88
N LEU A 43 -19.15 -3.46 -23.08
CA LEU A 43 -19.26 -2.13 -22.48
C LEU A 43 -18.06 -1.82 -21.57
N CYS A 44 -17.64 -2.80 -20.77
CA CYS A 44 -16.45 -2.72 -19.93
C CYS A 44 -15.18 -2.47 -20.77
N GLN A 45 -14.98 -3.23 -21.86
CA GLN A 45 -13.83 -3.05 -22.76
C GLN A 45 -13.80 -1.68 -23.44
N LEU A 46 -14.95 -1.21 -23.94
CA LEU A 46 -15.07 0.09 -24.59
C LEU A 46 -14.78 1.26 -23.65
N ARG A 47 -15.06 1.09 -22.35
CA ARG A 47 -14.83 2.10 -21.31
C ARG A 47 -13.49 1.93 -20.58
N GLY A 48 -12.65 0.98 -20.98
CA GLY A 48 -11.36 0.71 -20.32
C GLY A 48 -11.50 0.25 -18.88
N CYS A 49 -12.60 -0.44 -18.57
CA CYS A 49 -12.87 -0.94 -17.22
C CYS A 49 -12.03 -2.19 -16.92
N ALA A 50 -11.57 -2.30 -15.68
CA ALA A 50 -10.77 -3.43 -15.19
C ALA A 50 -11.63 -4.52 -14.53
N VAL A 51 -12.86 -4.17 -14.13
CA VAL A 51 -13.83 -5.07 -13.48
C VAL A 51 -15.21 -4.84 -14.08
N ALA A 52 -15.97 -5.92 -14.30
CA ALA A 52 -17.36 -5.90 -14.71
C ALA A 52 -18.20 -6.87 -13.87
N GLU A 53 -19.43 -6.50 -13.57
CA GLU A 53 -20.40 -7.29 -12.83
C GLU A 53 -21.74 -7.22 -13.58
N LEU A 54 -22.36 -8.36 -13.83
CA LEU A 54 -23.72 -8.43 -14.35
C LEU A 54 -24.63 -9.09 -13.33
N ASN A 55 -25.66 -8.35 -12.90
CA ASN A 55 -26.79 -8.91 -12.19
C ASN A 55 -27.87 -9.31 -13.21
N ARG A 56 -28.08 -10.62 -13.39
CA ARG A 56 -29.00 -11.16 -14.40
C ARG A 56 -30.47 -10.95 -14.05
N THR A 57 -30.83 -10.90 -12.77
CA THR A 57 -32.22 -10.69 -12.34
C THR A 57 -32.62 -9.22 -12.48
N ALA A 58 -31.74 -8.31 -12.09
CA ALA A 58 -31.95 -6.87 -12.23
C ALA A 58 -31.68 -6.34 -13.65
N ARG A 59 -31.00 -7.11 -14.51
CA ARG A 59 -30.48 -6.68 -15.82
C ARG A 59 -29.61 -5.43 -15.72
N VAL A 60 -28.76 -5.38 -14.71
CA VAL A 60 -27.86 -4.26 -14.44
C VAL A 60 -26.42 -4.72 -14.62
N CYS A 61 -25.69 -4.03 -15.49
CA CYS A 61 -24.25 -4.16 -15.66
C CYS A 61 -23.54 -3.03 -14.90
N ARG A 62 -22.65 -3.38 -13.99
CA ARG A 62 -21.76 -2.46 -13.28
C ARG A 62 -20.34 -2.69 -13.77
N ALA A 63 -19.66 -1.67 -14.24
CA ALA A 63 -18.28 -1.76 -14.71
C ALA A 63 -17.42 -0.70 -14.02
N VAL A 64 -16.21 -1.06 -13.62
CA VAL A 64 -15.30 -0.15 -12.91
C VAL A 64 -14.02 0.03 -13.68
N SER A 65 -13.68 1.28 -13.99
CA SER A 65 -12.34 1.66 -14.42
C SER A 65 -11.52 2.17 -13.25
N LEU A 66 -10.21 2.01 -13.35
CA LEU A 66 -9.25 2.52 -12.38
C LEU A 66 -8.40 3.59 -13.09
N SER A 67 -8.18 4.72 -12.43
CA SER A 67 -7.40 5.84 -12.96
C SER A 67 -6.03 5.89 -12.30
N ASN A 68 -5.00 6.17 -13.10
CA ASN A 68 -3.68 6.52 -12.58
C ASN A 68 -3.54 8.03 -12.43
N GLU A 69 -3.77 8.52 -11.22
CA GLU A 69 -3.60 9.95 -10.92
C GLU A 69 -2.11 10.35 -10.82
N SER A 70 -1.20 9.37 -10.71
CA SER A 70 0.25 9.63 -10.64
C SER A 70 0.90 9.98 -11.99
N SER A 71 0.25 9.67 -13.13
CA SER A 71 0.79 9.89 -14.48
C SER A 71 0.27 11.14 -15.20
N GLY A 72 -0.29 12.11 -14.46
CA GLY A 72 -0.77 13.36 -15.05
C GLY A 72 -2.03 13.22 -15.91
N GLN A 73 -2.74 12.10 -15.79
CA GLN A 73 -4.12 11.98 -16.30
C GLN A 73 -5.07 12.82 -15.43
N PRO A 74 -6.19 13.32 -15.98
CA PRO A 74 -7.13 14.13 -15.21
C PRO A 74 -7.56 13.36 -13.96
N ALA A 75 -7.58 14.06 -12.82
CA ALA A 75 -8.08 13.52 -11.56
C ALA A 75 -9.45 12.88 -11.80
N GLY A 76 -9.68 11.73 -11.18
CA GLY A 76 -10.97 11.05 -11.29
C GLY A 76 -12.10 12.02 -10.91
N PRO A 77 -13.29 11.92 -11.52
CA PRO A 77 -14.36 12.85 -11.19
C PRO A 77 -14.78 12.71 -9.72
N ASN A 78 -15.35 13.78 -9.14
CA ASN A 78 -15.66 13.86 -7.70
C ASN A 78 -16.33 12.58 -7.16
N GLY A 79 -15.74 11.98 -6.11
CA GLY A 79 -16.18 10.68 -5.57
C GLY A 79 -15.49 9.45 -6.17
N SER A 80 -14.38 9.63 -6.88
CA SER A 80 -13.55 8.55 -7.40
C SER A 80 -12.85 7.74 -6.29
N HIS A 81 -12.48 8.38 -5.18
CA HIS A 81 -11.88 7.75 -3.99
C HIS A 81 -12.95 7.27 -3.01
N VAL A 82 -13.61 6.15 -3.33
CA VAL A 82 -14.62 5.54 -2.46
C VAL A 82 -14.40 4.04 -2.47
N THR A 83 -14.51 3.41 -1.30
CA THR A 83 -14.50 1.96 -1.18
C THR A 83 -15.66 1.36 -1.96
N ARG A 84 -15.36 0.48 -2.91
CA ARG A 84 -16.34 -0.18 -3.78
C ARG A 84 -16.20 -1.69 -3.67
N GLN A 85 -17.30 -2.35 -3.35
CA GLN A 85 -17.40 -3.80 -3.44
C GLN A 85 -18.22 -4.19 -4.67
N LEU A 86 -17.70 -5.15 -5.42
CA LEU A 86 -18.35 -5.81 -6.56
C LEU A 86 -18.28 -7.32 -6.41
N GLY A 87 -19.28 -7.99 -6.95
CA GLY A 87 -19.50 -9.41 -6.81
C GLY A 87 -20.15 -9.76 -5.48
N SER A 88 -20.75 -10.95 -5.45
CA SER A 88 -21.28 -11.57 -4.24
C SER A 88 -21.05 -13.06 -4.38
N HIS A 89 -20.40 -13.67 -3.40
CA HIS A 89 -20.13 -15.11 -3.42
C HIS A 89 -21.42 -15.93 -3.23
N ASP A 90 -22.44 -15.32 -2.64
CA ASP A 90 -23.69 -15.98 -2.26
C ASP A 90 -24.85 -15.72 -3.24
N ASP A 91 -24.65 -14.82 -4.22
CA ASP A 91 -25.69 -14.49 -5.20
C ASP A 91 -25.37 -15.09 -6.58
N SER A 92 -25.99 -16.23 -6.86
CA SER A 92 -25.89 -16.91 -8.16
C SER A 92 -26.40 -16.08 -9.36
N ALA A 93 -27.19 -15.02 -9.12
CA ALA A 93 -27.63 -14.11 -10.18
C ALA A 93 -26.55 -13.10 -10.58
N VAL A 94 -25.48 -12.97 -9.79
CA VAL A 94 -24.37 -12.04 -10.02
C VAL A 94 -23.19 -12.78 -10.60
N THR A 95 -22.73 -12.34 -11.77
CA THR A 95 -21.47 -12.82 -12.36
C THR A 95 -20.48 -11.66 -12.42
N LEU A 96 -19.30 -11.86 -11.83
CA LEU A 96 -18.22 -10.89 -11.80
C LEU A 96 -17.09 -11.36 -12.70
N TRP A 97 -16.53 -10.43 -13.46
CA TRP A 97 -15.32 -10.60 -14.23
C TRP A 97 -14.29 -9.54 -13.85
N LYS A 98 -13.04 -9.95 -13.71
CA LYS A 98 -11.90 -9.04 -13.55
C LYS A 98 -10.87 -9.28 -14.63
N ALA A 99 -10.15 -8.24 -15.01
CA ALA A 99 -9.03 -8.38 -15.93
C ALA A 99 -7.99 -9.37 -15.38
N GLU A 100 -7.36 -10.16 -16.23
CA GLU A 100 -6.34 -11.14 -15.81
C GLU A 100 -5.16 -10.47 -15.09
N ASP A 101 -4.77 -9.27 -15.54
CA ASP A 101 -3.71 -8.44 -14.97
C ASP A 101 -4.22 -7.38 -13.97
N PHE A 102 -5.45 -7.55 -13.46
CA PHE A 102 -6.09 -6.60 -12.54
C PHE A 102 -5.24 -6.31 -11.29
N GLU A 103 -4.72 -7.35 -10.62
CA GLU A 103 -3.92 -7.18 -9.39
C GLU A 103 -2.60 -6.45 -9.68
N GLN A 104 -1.95 -6.76 -10.81
CA GLN A 104 -0.73 -6.08 -11.24
C GLN A 104 -1.00 -4.63 -11.58
N TYR A 105 -2.15 -4.34 -12.21
CA TYR A 105 -2.55 -2.99 -12.51
C TYR A 105 -2.84 -2.20 -11.25
N LEU A 106 -3.65 -2.73 -10.32
CA LEU A 106 -3.88 -2.11 -9.02
C LEU A 106 -2.57 -1.80 -8.31
N MET A 107 -1.66 -2.77 -8.27
CA MET A 107 -0.35 -2.58 -7.66
C MET A 107 0.44 -1.45 -8.32
N SER A 108 0.37 -1.31 -9.65
CA SER A 108 1.02 -0.21 -10.39
C SER A 108 0.42 1.16 -10.05
N LEU A 109 -0.89 1.25 -9.83
CA LEU A 109 -1.58 2.49 -9.44
C LEU A 109 -1.25 2.91 -8.01
N THR A 110 -0.93 1.94 -7.15
CA THR A 110 -0.61 2.15 -5.74
C THR A 110 0.89 2.11 -5.45
N SER A 111 1.73 1.92 -6.47
CA SER A 111 3.18 1.68 -6.35
C SER A 111 4.01 2.90 -5.91
N ALA A 112 3.36 3.95 -5.40
CA ALA A 112 4.08 5.02 -4.72
C ALA A 112 4.84 4.43 -3.52
N ALA A 113 6.16 4.59 -3.51
CA ALA A 113 6.97 4.23 -2.35
C ALA A 113 6.48 5.02 -1.14
N VAL A 114 5.90 4.33 -0.16
CA VAL A 114 5.47 4.95 1.10
C VAL A 114 6.70 5.07 2.00
N LEU A 115 7.27 6.27 2.07
CA LEU A 115 8.38 6.56 2.99
C LEU A 115 7.83 6.99 4.35
N LEU A 116 7.98 6.12 5.35
CA LEU A 116 7.66 6.42 6.74
C LEU A 116 8.93 6.85 7.48
N LYS A 117 8.84 7.96 8.22
CA LYS A 117 9.94 8.52 9.02
C LYS A 117 9.63 8.42 10.50
N ASN A 118 10.66 8.59 11.31
CA ASN A 118 10.55 8.67 12.76
C ASN A 118 9.55 9.77 13.16
N SER A 119 8.62 9.46 14.05
CA SER A 119 7.59 10.41 14.48
C SER A 119 8.04 11.34 15.61
N SER A 120 9.19 11.07 16.23
CA SER A 120 9.78 11.94 17.27
C SER A 120 11.31 11.83 17.34
N SER A 121 11.91 12.03 18.51
CA SER A 121 13.30 11.67 18.86
C SER A 121 13.38 11.08 20.27
N GLY A 122 14.47 10.37 20.61
CA GLY A 122 14.63 9.76 21.94
C GLY A 122 13.73 8.55 22.17
N ARG A 123 13.08 8.45 23.34
CA ARG A 123 12.31 7.25 23.77
C ARG A 123 10.86 7.20 23.30
N ASN A 124 10.34 8.28 22.74
CA ASN A 124 8.94 8.37 22.32
C ASN A 124 8.84 8.11 20.81
N GLY A 125 7.80 7.40 20.40
CA GLY A 125 7.48 7.12 18.99
C GLY A 125 6.01 6.69 18.85
N SER A 126 5.55 6.65 17.61
CA SER A 126 4.21 6.17 17.21
C SER A 126 4.35 4.91 16.35
N ILE A 127 3.29 4.11 16.33
CA ILE A 127 3.14 3.00 15.41
C ILE A 127 2.36 3.54 14.22
N GLU A 128 2.94 3.46 13.04
CA GLU A 128 2.28 3.80 11.79
C GLU A 128 1.60 2.54 11.22
N THR A 129 0.47 2.73 10.55
CA THR A 129 -0.25 1.62 9.92
C THR A 129 -0.22 1.72 8.41
N PHE A 130 0.00 0.60 7.73
CA PHE A 130 -0.10 0.49 6.28
C PHE A 130 -1.09 -0.62 5.93
N THR A 131 -2.08 -0.33 5.09
CA THR A 131 -3.00 -1.34 4.57
C THR A 131 -2.63 -1.65 3.13
N ALA A 132 -2.33 -2.92 2.82
CA ALA A 132 -2.02 -3.37 1.48
C ALA A 132 -3.23 -3.13 0.56
N PRO A 133 -3.13 -2.24 -0.46
CA PRO A 133 -4.28 -1.90 -1.28
C PRO A 133 -4.61 -2.99 -2.31
N ALA A 134 -3.66 -3.88 -2.62
CA ALA A 134 -3.83 -4.98 -3.56
C ALA A 134 -3.01 -6.22 -3.12
N SER A 135 -3.36 -7.39 -3.66
CA SER A 135 -2.58 -8.60 -3.42
C SER A 135 -1.33 -8.60 -4.30
N GLY A 136 -0.15 -8.85 -3.73
CA GLY A 136 1.10 -8.82 -4.49
C GLY A 136 2.37 -9.02 -3.66
N CYS A 137 3.52 -8.98 -4.34
CA CYS A 137 4.85 -9.11 -3.73
C CYS A 137 5.42 -7.72 -3.39
N TYR A 138 5.33 -7.30 -2.14
CA TYR A 138 5.82 -6.01 -1.66
C TYR A 138 7.30 -6.09 -1.30
N LEU A 139 8.08 -5.07 -1.68
CA LEU A 139 9.42 -4.83 -1.14
C LEU A 139 9.28 -3.94 0.09
N ILE A 140 9.74 -4.44 1.24
CA ILE A 140 9.78 -3.70 2.50
C ILE A 140 11.24 -3.41 2.80
N GLU A 141 11.56 -2.15 3.07
CA GLU A 141 12.90 -1.71 3.49
C GLU A 141 12.79 -1.00 4.84
N ALA A 142 13.58 -1.43 5.82
CA ALA A 142 13.63 -0.83 7.14
C ALA A 142 15.07 -0.46 7.49
N ALA A 143 15.25 0.74 8.04
CA ALA A 143 16.50 1.19 8.62
C ALA A 143 16.30 1.47 10.11
N GLY A 144 17.12 0.86 10.96
CA GLY A 144 17.19 1.19 12.37
C GLY A 144 17.77 2.58 12.57
N ALA A 145 17.40 3.25 13.66
CA ALA A 145 17.92 4.58 13.92
C ALA A 145 19.37 4.56 14.40
N ARG A 146 20.08 5.65 14.16
CA ARG A 146 21.44 5.85 14.67
C ARG A 146 21.46 6.06 16.19
N GLY A 147 22.60 5.74 16.79
CA GLY A 147 22.90 6.15 18.16
C GLY A 147 23.07 7.66 18.31
N GLY A 148 22.96 8.13 19.55
CA GLY A 148 23.23 9.50 19.93
C GLY A 148 24.72 9.83 19.87
N ASN A 149 25.03 11.09 19.64
CA ASN A 149 26.40 11.57 19.56
C ASN A 149 26.92 11.93 20.96
N ASN A 150 28.23 11.97 21.11
CA ASN A 150 28.87 12.68 22.21
C ASN A 150 29.53 13.92 21.61
N THR A 151 28.94 15.09 21.88
CA THR A 151 29.39 16.35 21.32
C THR A 151 30.63 16.91 22.03
N LEU A 152 30.91 16.46 23.26
CA LEU A 152 32.11 16.85 24.00
C LEU A 152 33.37 16.27 23.34
N THR A 153 33.32 15.02 22.89
CA THR A 153 34.43 14.35 22.16
C THR A 153 34.29 14.40 20.64
N SER A 154 33.22 15.02 20.12
CA SER A 154 32.88 14.99 18.69
C SER A 154 32.77 13.58 18.09
N THR A 155 32.42 12.59 18.92
CA THR A 155 32.23 11.20 18.46
C THR A 155 30.77 10.98 18.08
N THR A 156 30.55 10.45 16.87
CA THR A 156 29.21 10.16 16.33
C THR A 156 28.71 8.80 16.79
N GLY A 157 27.41 8.69 17.06
CA GLY A 157 26.79 7.38 17.34
C GLY A 157 26.85 6.46 16.12
N GLY A 158 26.87 5.15 16.37
CA GLY A 158 26.85 4.13 15.32
C GLY A 158 25.58 4.20 14.48
N GLN A 159 25.70 3.77 13.21
CA GLN A 159 24.56 3.65 12.31
C GLN A 159 23.68 2.46 12.71
N GLY A 160 22.37 2.56 12.47
CA GLY A 160 21.48 1.41 12.57
C GLY A 160 21.64 0.48 11.37
N ALA A 161 21.18 -0.75 11.51
CA ALA A 161 21.15 -1.73 10.44
C ALA A 161 20.09 -1.33 9.39
N GLN A 162 20.33 -1.70 8.13
CA GLN A 162 19.33 -1.62 7.07
C GLN A 162 19.04 -3.03 6.59
N VAL A 163 17.75 -3.38 6.49
CA VAL A 163 17.29 -4.70 6.06
C VAL A 163 16.17 -4.52 5.05
N SER A 164 16.13 -5.36 4.03
CA SER A 164 15.05 -5.41 3.06
C SER A 164 14.52 -6.83 2.89
N ALA A 165 13.22 -6.96 2.62
CA ALA A 165 12.58 -8.24 2.38
C ALA A 165 11.44 -8.11 1.37
N ARG A 166 11.25 -9.16 0.57
CA ARG A 166 10.09 -9.31 -0.31
C ARG A 166 9.05 -10.18 0.39
N VAL A 167 7.84 -9.66 0.55
CA VAL A 167 6.75 -10.32 1.26
C VAL A 167 5.49 -10.31 0.40
N ASN A 168 4.83 -11.46 0.28
CA ASN A 168 3.52 -11.55 -0.34
C ASN A 168 2.45 -11.09 0.65
N LEU A 169 1.74 -10.02 0.31
CA LEU A 169 0.59 -9.52 1.06
C LEU A 169 -0.68 -9.73 0.25
N THR A 170 -1.78 -10.03 0.93
CA THR A 170 -3.11 -10.00 0.32
C THR A 170 -3.73 -8.61 0.49
N ALA A 171 -4.59 -8.21 -0.44
CA ALA A 171 -5.36 -6.97 -0.33
C ALA A 171 -6.06 -6.89 1.04
N GLY A 172 -6.06 -5.69 1.63
CA GLY A 172 -6.60 -5.44 2.97
C GLY A 172 -5.68 -5.87 4.13
N THR A 173 -4.54 -6.53 3.87
CA THR A 173 -3.60 -6.87 4.95
C THR A 173 -3.08 -5.60 5.60
N GLN A 174 -3.33 -5.44 6.90
CA GLN A 174 -2.78 -4.33 7.67
C GLN A 174 -1.43 -4.71 8.28
N LEU A 175 -0.45 -3.83 8.08
CA LEU A 175 0.85 -3.84 8.71
C LEU A 175 0.92 -2.74 9.76
N SER A 176 1.56 -3.06 10.88
CA SER A 176 2.00 -2.13 11.90
C SER A 176 3.50 -1.92 11.74
N ILE A 177 3.91 -0.66 11.64
CA ILE A 177 5.27 -0.25 11.31
C ILE A 177 5.76 0.63 12.44
N VAL A 178 6.87 0.24 13.05
CA VAL A 178 7.56 1.04 14.05
C VAL A 178 8.88 1.50 13.48
N VAL A 179 9.08 2.81 13.53
CA VAL A 179 10.31 3.45 13.08
C VAL A 179 11.18 3.74 14.30
N GLY A 180 12.42 3.28 14.23
CA GLY A 180 13.42 3.51 15.26
C GLY A 180 13.68 5.00 15.46
N GLN A 181 13.97 5.35 16.70
CA GLN A 181 14.21 6.71 17.12
C GLN A 181 15.69 6.95 17.37
N THR A 182 16.20 8.10 16.93
CA THR A 182 17.62 8.45 17.16
C THR A 182 17.89 8.52 18.66
N GLY A 183 19.00 7.92 19.09
CA GLY A 183 19.45 7.95 20.48
C GLY A 183 19.78 9.37 20.95
N GLY A 184 19.60 9.63 22.24
CA GLY A 184 19.90 10.96 22.82
C GLY A 184 21.39 11.27 22.79
N SER A 185 21.76 12.47 22.36
CA SER A 185 23.15 12.93 22.42
C SER A 185 23.47 13.50 23.81
N THR A 186 24.74 13.44 24.20
CA THR A 186 25.23 14.08 25.43
C THR A 186 26.43 14.98 25.14
N SER A 187 26.62 15.98 26.01
CA SER A 187 27.79 16.86 26.05
C SER A 187 28.51 16.79 27.41
N LEU A 188 28.12 15.86 28.28
CA LEU A 188 28.60 15.77 29.66
C LEU A 188 29.76 14.79 29.77
N SER A 189 30.77 15.14 30.58
CA SER A 189 31.90 14.25 30.87
C SER A 189 31.43 13.01 31.63
N GLY A 190 31.86 11.83 31.18
CA GLY A 190 31.50 10.54 31.77
C GLY A 190 30.18 9.93 31.30
N GLU A 191 29.41 10.59 30.42
CA GLU A 191 28.21 10.04 29.79
C GLU A 191 28.44 9.52 28.36
N GLY A 192 27.82 8.38 28.03
CA GLY A 192 27.66 7.95 26.65
C GLY A 192 26.40 8.53 26.01
N GLY A 193 26.42 8.70 24.68
CA GLY A 193 25.20 8.87 23.91
C GLY A 193 24.29 7.64 24.06
N GLY A 194 22.98 7.84 23.97
CA GLY A 194 22.00 6.74 24.00
C GLY A 194 22.05 5.88 22.73
N GLY A 195 21.69 4.61 22.82
CA GLY A 195 21.50 3.76 21.65
C GLY A 195 20.32 4.21 20.79
N GLY A 196 20.39 3.95 19.48
CA GLY A 196 19.29 4.14 18.55
C GLY A 196 18.25 3.03 18.69
N GLY A 197 16.98 3.36 18.44
CA GLY A 197 15.89 2.38 18.40
C GLY A 197 15.91 1.54 17.12
N GLY A 198 15.43 0.30 17.22
CA GLY A 198 15.20 -0.56 16.05
C GLY A 198 13.92 -0.19 15.31
N SER A 199 13.87 -0.52 14.02
CA SER A 199 12.67 -0.42 13.18
C SER A 199 12.12 -1.80 12.89
N PHE A 200 10.80 -1.98 12.95
CA PHE A 200 10.16 -3.27 12.77
C PHE A 200 8.83 -3.16 12.03
N VAL A 201 8.55 -4.16 11.20
CA VAL A 201 7.32 -4.28 10.43
C VAL A 201 6.70 -5.62 10.76
N TYR A 202 5.45 -5.61 11.21
CA TYR A 202 4.70 -6.82 11.54
C TYR A 202 3.26 -6.71 11.06
N ARG A 203 2.62 -7.85 10.80
CA ARG A 203 1.21 -7.89 10.42
C ARG A 203 0.34 -7.64 11.66
N THR A 204 -0.61 -6.70 11.58
CA THR A 204 -1.35 -6.24 12.76
C THR A 204 -2.22 -7.34 13.37
N GLY A 205 -2.87 -8.15 12.53
CA GLY A 205 -3.86 -9.14 12.99
C GLY A 205 -3.28 -10.30 13.79
N ASP A 206 -2.16 -10.88 13.35
CA ASP A 206 -1.51 -12.06 13.95
C ASP A 206 -0.19 -11.74 14.65
N ARG A 207 0.27 -10.47 14.58
CA ARG A 207 1.55 -9.99 15.12
C ARG A 207 2.76 -10.71 14.53
N LEU A 208 2.65 -11.29 13.34
CA LEU A 208 3.77 -11.94 12.67
C LEU A 208 4.83 -10.90 12.27
N LEU A 209 6.04 -11.05 12.80
CA LEU A 209 7.18 -10.21 12.43
C LEU A 209 7.61 -10.52 10.99
N LEU A 210 7.64 -9.48 10.15
CA LEU A 210 8.03 -9.60 8.74
C LEU A 210 9.46 -9.10 8.51
N LEU A 211 9.85 -8.03 9.22
CA LEU A 211 11.15 -7.39 9.06
C LEU A 211 11.55 -6.70 10.37
N ALA A 212 12.83 -6.78 10.73
CA ALA A 212 13.40 -6.03 11.83
C ALA A 212 14.81 -5.54 11.48
N ALA A 213 15.08 -4.28 11.81
CA ALA A 213 16.36 -3.62 11.62
C ALA A 213 16.84 -3.06 12.96
N GLY A 214 18.00 -3.53 13.44
CA GLY A 214 18.57 -3.11 14.71
C GLY A 214 19.04 -1.64 14.71
N GLY A 215 18.92 -0.97 15.86
CA GLY A 215 19.44 0.39 16.04
C GLY A 215 20.95 0.42 16.28
N GLY A 216 21.56 1.58 16.07
CA GLY A 216 23.00 1.79 16.24
C GLY A 216 23.41 2.05 17.69
N GLY A 217 24.63 1.66 18.05
CA GLY A 217 25.20 1.94 19.38
C GLY A 217 25.44 3.44 19.61
N GLY A 218 25.28 3.90 20.85
CA GLY A 218 25.58 5.30 21.21
C GLY A 218 27.09 5.59 21.25
N ALA A 219 27.47 6.84 21.01
CA ALA A 219 28.86 7.25 21.09
C ALA A 219 29.38 7.26 22.53
N THR A 220 30.63 6.87 22.75
CA THR A 220 31.27 6.94 24.06
C THR A 220 32.55 7.79 24.00
N PHE A 221 33.07 8.12 25.17
CA PHE A 221 34.40 8.70 25.33
C PHE A 221 35.46 7.73 24.82
N ALA A 222 36.18 8.11 23.77
CA ALA A 222 37.41 7.45 23.35
C ALA A 222 38.59 8.24 23.95
N ASN A 223 39.25 7.66 24.94
CA ASN A 223 40.59 8.11 25.32
C ASN A 223 41.57 7.52 24.30
N ASN A 224 42.34 8.37 23.63
CA ASN A 224 43.55 7.95 22.91
C ASN A 224 44.68 7.68 23.90
#